data_AF-A0AAU6K0P7-F1
#
_entry.id   AF-A0AAU6K0P7-F1
#
_cell.length_a   1.000
_cell.length_b   1.000
_cell.length_c   1.000
_cell.angle_alpha   90.00
_cell.angle_beta   90.00
_cell.angle_gamma   90.00
#
_symmetry.space_group_name_H-M   'P 1'
#
loop_
_entity.id
_entity.type
_entity.pdbx_description
1 polymer ?
#
loop_
_entity_poly.entity_id
_entity_poly.type
_entity_poly.pdbx_seq_one_letter_code
_entity_poly.pdbx_strand_id
1 'polypeptide(L)'
;MDNADASDLDMGPAACPDRGTPAFTKDGTDYSASADLTGQANHLGVTIQADIVKQKQAENTDGYRTLGFGRTDPLLYDRLTTDHPIDLTRRQVANCYMGRAGLINSGGASVGHDDLAQAVRTAVINKRAGGTGLITGRKAFQRPTPEGIELLHAVQDVYLDDSITIA
;
A
#
# COMPACT_ATOMS: atom_id res chain seq x y z
N MET A 1 11.20 28.20 -13.27
CA MET A 1 10.10 27.42 -12.69
C MET A 1 10.79 26.29 -11.97
N ASP A 2 11.02 26.48 -10.67
CA ASP A 2 11.74 25.50 -9.86
C ASP A 2 10.86 24.26 -9.69
N ASN A 3 11.41 23.10 -10.06
CA ASN A 3 10.82 21.80 -9.77
C ASN A 3 10.82 21.64 -8.26
N ALA A 4 9.65 21.67 -7.63
CA ALA A 4 9.53 21.18 -6.27
C ALA A 4 9.95 19.70 -6.26
N ASP A 5 10.90 19.33 -5.40
CA ASP A 5 11.45 17.98 -5.24
C ASP A 5 10.37 17.00 -4.78
N ALA A 6 9.55 16.53 -5.73
CA ALA A 6 8.46 15.57 -5.52
C ALA A 6 8.90 14.12 -5.78
N SER A 7 10.19 13.78 -5.61
CA SER A 7 10.71 12.46 -6.01
C SER A 7 10.02 11.31 -5.26
N ASP A 8 9.68 11.52 -3.98
CA ASP A 8 9.03 10.52 -3.12
C ASP A 8 7.80 11.10 -2.43
N LEU A 9 6.62 10.48 -2.61
CA LEU A 9 5.38 10.91 -1.97
C LEU A 9 4.73 9.83 -1.12
N ASP A 10 4.43 10.18 0.14
CA ASP A 10 3.59 9.40 1.04
C ASP A 10 2.11 9.71 0.79
N MET A 11 1.48 8.90 -0.07
CA MET A 11 0.08 9.04 -0.44
C MET A 11 -0.86 8.27 0.49
N GLY A 12 -0.34 7.73 1.60
CA GLY A 12 -1.18 7.15 2.64
C GLY A 12 -2.08 8.18 3.30
N PRO A 13 -3.01 7.74 4.16
CA PRO A 13 -3.65 8.59 5.18
C PRO A 13 -2.63 9.10 6.22
N ALA A 14 -1.37 9.32 5.83
CA ALA A 14 -0.36 10.07 6.52
C ALA A 14 -0.22 11.49 5.95
N ALA A 15 -0.60 11.72 4.67
CA ALA A 15 -0.80 13.08 4.13
C ALA A 15 -2.13 13.71 4.60
N CYS A 16 -3.06 12.89 5.06
CA CYS A 16 -4.24 13.31 5.82
C CYS A 16 -4.16 12.57 7.16
N PRO A 17 -3.56 13.16 8.22
CA PRO A 17 -3.67 12.54 9.53
C PRO A 17 -5.17 12.43 9.81
N ASP A 18 -5.66 11.24 10.13
CA ASP A 18 -6.79 10.98 11.02
C ASP A 18 -7.36 9.58 10.77
N ARG A 19 -6.81 8.58 11.47
CA ARG A 19 -7.59 7.37 11.80
C ARG A 19 -8.76 7.83 12.66
N GLY A 20 -9.96 7.86 12.11
CA GLY A 20 -11.18 8.17 12.87
C GLY A 20 -12.05 9.28 12.29
N THR A 21 -11.80 9.78 11.08
CA THR A 21 -12.80 10.61 10.40
C THR A 21 -14.03 9.71 10.13
N PRO A 22 -15.23 10.04 10.65
CA PRO A 22 -16.44 9.27 10.37
C PRO A 22 -16.80 9.20 8.88
N ALA A 23 -16.13 10.02 8.04
CA ALA A 23 -16.29 10.04 6.60
C ALA A 23 -15.82 8.76 5.88
N PHE A 24 -14.90 7.98 6.45
CA PHE A 24 -14.37 6.76 5.82
C PHE A 24 -14.90 5.47 6.43
N THR A 25 -15.71 5.57 7.48
CA THR A 25 -16.30 4.40 8.15
C THR A 25 -17.79 4.34 7.84
N LYS A 26 -18.25 3.18 7.36
CA LYS A 26 -19.68 2.93 7.13
C LYS A 26 -20.04 1.54 7.65
N ASP A 27 -21.12 1.48 8.43
CA ASP A 27 -21.63 0.23 9.02
C ASP A 27 -20.54 -0.54 9.80
N GLY A 28 -19.66 0.18 10.51
CA GLY A 28 -18.56 -0.38 11.30
C GLY A 28 -17.35 -0.85 10.48
N THR A 29 -17.37 -0.71 9.15
CA THR A 29 -16.24 -1.03 8.27
C THR A 29 -15.47 0.22 7.91
N ASP A 30 -14.16 0.23 8.13
CA ASP A 30 -13.24 1.30 7.73
C ASP A 30 -12.76 1.08 6.28
N TYR A 31 -13.01 2.05 5.41
CA TYR A 31 -12.61 2.04 4.01
C TYR A 31 -11.40 2.93 3.72
N SER A 32 -10.76 3.53 4.74
CA SER A 32 -9.58 4.40 4.56
C SER A 32 -8.41 3.71 3.83
N ALA A 33 -8.32 2.39 3.93
CA ALA A 33 -7.34 1.54 3.25
C ALA A 33 -7.95 0.71 2.10
N SER A 34 -9.09 1.15 1.54
CA SER A 34 -9.68 0.49 0.38
C SER A 34 -8.83 0.69 -0.87
N ALA A 35 -8.78 -0.35 -1.72
CA ALA A 35 -7.94 -0.36 -2.92
C ALA A 35 -8.29 0.75 -3.92
N ASP A 36 -9.55 1.21 -3.94
CA ASP A 36 -10.03 2.28 -4.80
C ASP A 36 -9.72 3.68 -4.24
N LEU A 37 -9.89 3.93 -2.94
CA LEU A 37 -9.45 5.19 -2.30
C LEU A 37 -7.93 5.35 -2.33
N THR A 38 -7.21 4.32 -1.89
CA THR A 38 -5.74 4.35 -1.88
C THR A 38 -5.16 4.38 -3.30
N GLY A 39 -5.80 3.69 -4.25
CA GLY A 39 -5.44 3.75 -5.67
C GLY A 39 -5.55 5.16 -6.23
N GLN A 40 -6.62 5.89 -5.94
CA GLN A 40 -6.73 7.27 -6.39
C GLN A 40 -5.66 8.18 -5.78
N ALA A 41 -5.35 8.01 -4.49
CA ALA A 41 -4.26 8.75 -3.86
C ALA A 41 -2.93 8.47 -4.57
N ASN A 42 -2.67 7.21 -4.93
CA ASN A 42 -1.47 6.86 -5.70
C ASN A 42 -1.45 7.56 -7.07
N HIS A 43 -2.57 7.55 -7.80
CA HIS A 43 -2.66 8.20 -9.10
C HIS A 43 -2.38 9.71 -9.02
N LEU A 44 -2.88 10.37 -7.98
CA LEU A 44 -2.58 11.78 -7.71
C LEU A 44 -1.07 11.99 -7.49
N GLY A 45 -0.43 11.12 -6.69
CA GLY A 45 1.01 11.19 -6.43
C GLY A 45 1.84 11.08 -7.71
N VAL A 46 1.53 10.11 -8.57
CA VAL A 46 2.24 9.96 -9.84
C VAL A 46 1.92 11.11 -10.82
N THR A 47 0.72 11.69 -10.76
CA THR A 47 0.35 12.85 -11.59
C THR A 47 1.19 14.08 -11.26
N ILE A 48 1.58 14.25 -10.00
CA ILE A 48 2.51 15.30 -9.57
C ILE A 48 3.98 14.88 -9.61
N GLN A 49 4.27 13.89 -10.46
CA GLN A 49 5.63 13.47 -10.86
C GLN A 49 6.44 12.75 -9.77
N ALA A 50 5.80 12.04 -8.84
CA ALA A 50 6.52 11.13 -7.96
C ALA A 50 7.16 9.97 -8.72
N ASP A 51 8.44 9.71 -8.43
CA ASP A 51 9.17 8.54 -8.89
C ASP A 51 8.75 7.31 -8.10
N ILE A 52 8.56 7.48 -6.78
CA ILE A 52 8.09 6.45 -5.86
C ILE A 52 6.88 6.94 -5.08
N VAL A 53 5.85 6.08 -5.05
CA VAL A 53 4.65 6.25 -4.23
C VAL A 53 4.72 5.31 -3.04
N LYS A 54 4.61 5.88 -1.85
CA LYS A 54 4.42 5.12 -0.61
C LYS A 54 2.93 5.11 -0.25
N GLN A 55 2.39 3.92 0.03
CA GLN A 55 0.98 3.73 0.37
C GLN A 55 0.78 2.64 1.45
N LYS A 56 -0.28 2.72 2.25
CA LYS A 56 -0.71 1.58 3.10
C LYS A 56 -1.21 0.44 2.22
N GLN A 57 -0.86 -0.80 2.52
CA GLN A 57 -1.40 -1.94 1.76
C GLN A 57 -2.92 -1.95 1.84
N ALA A 58 -3.58 -2.23 0.72
CA ALA A 58 -5.03 -2.26 0.67
C ALA A 58 -5.59 -3.41 1.50
N GLU A 59 -6.63 -3.14 2.30
CA GLU A 59 -7.24 -4.12 3.22
C GLU A 59 -8.62 -4.58 2.73
N ASN A 60 -9.29 -3.76 1.93
CA ASN A 60 -10.59 -4.05 1.33
C ASN A 60 -10.72 -3.28 0.00
N THR A 61 -11.92 -3.31 -0.59
CA THR A 61 -12.27 -2.55 -1.79
C THR A 61 -13.63 -1.90 -1.59
N ASP A 62 -14.16 -1.28 -2.63
CA ASP A 62 -15.51 -0.72 -2.66
C ASP A 62 -15.75 0.52 -1.78
N GLY A 63 -14.69 1.24 -1.44
CA GLY A 63 -14.79 2.49 -0.70
C GLY A 63 -15.58 3.55 -1.48
N TYR A 64 -15.43 3.59 -2.81
CA TYR A 64 -16.11 4.59 -3.65
C TYR A 64 -17.63 4.41 -3.66
N ARG A 65 -18.15 3.20 -3.95
CA ARG A 65 -19.61 2.99 -3.97
C ARG A 65 -20.18 3.08 -2.56
N THR A 66 -19.48 2.54 -1.57
CA THR A 66 -19.97 2.49 -0.19
C THR A 66 -20.08 3.88 0.42
N LEU A 67 -19.07 4.73 0.25
CA LEU A 67 -19.03 6.08 0.82
C LEU A 67 -19.65 7.15 -0.11
N GLY A 68 -19.94 6.80 -1.37
CA GLY A 68 -20.54 7.73 -2.34
C GLY A 68 -19.54 8.71 -2.95
N PHE A 69 -18.28 8.30 -3.12
CA PHE A 69 -17.22 9.12 -3.72
C PHE A 69 -16.98 8.77 -5.19
N GLY A 70 -16.58 9.80 -5.96
CA GLY A 70 -16.02 9.64 -7.30
C GLY A 70 -17.00 9.06 -8.33
N ARG A 71 -16.43 8.57 -9.44
CA ARG A 71 -17.14 7.80 -10.46
C ARG A 71 -16.62 6.38 -10.45
N THR A 72 -17.51 5.43 -10.65
CA THR A 72 -17.20 4.00 -10.64
C THR A 72 -17.83 3.31 -11.84
N ASP A 73 -17.29 2.16 -12.20
CA ASP A 73 -17.85 1.25 -13.21
C ASP A 73 -18.07 -0.12 -12.56
N PRO A 74 -19.22 -0.80 -12.78
CA PRO A 74 -19.48 -2.13 -12.22
C PRO A 74 -18.39 -3.17 -12.56
N LEU A 75 -17.81 -3.12 -13.76
CA LEU A 75 -16.78 -4.07 -14.21
C LEU A 75 -15.57 -4.09 -13.28
N LEU A 76 -15.28 -2.95 -12.67
CA LEU A 76 -14.17 -2.77 -11.75
C LEU A 76 -14.29 -3.63 -10.49
N TYR A 77 -15.52 -3.90 -10.06
CA TYR A 77 -15.83 -4.68 -8.86
C TYR A 77 -16.27 -6.11 -9.20
N ASP A 78 -16.88 -6.31 -10.35
CA ASP A 78 -17.46 -7.60 -10.74
C ASP A 78 -16.44 -8.52 -11.46
N ARG A 79 -15.41 -7.94 -12.10
CA ARG A 79 -14.49 -8.69 -12.98
C ARG A 79 -13.02 -8.34 -12.85
N LEU A 80 -12.68 -7.08 -12.59
CA LEU A 80 -11.29 -6.61 -12.67
C LEU A 80 -10.56 -6.60 -11.32
N THR A 81 -11.24 -6.93 -10.23
CA THR A 81 -10.66 -7.06 -8.89
C THR A 81 -11.31 -8.22 -8.17
N THR A 82 -10.60 -8.79 -7.20
CA THR A 82 -11.16 -9.71 -6.21
C THR A 82 -10.78 -9.23 -4.82
N ASP A 83 -11.30 -9.89 -3.78
CA ASP A 83 -10.90 -9.66 -2.39
C ASP A 83 -9.53 -10.27 -2.06
N HIS A 84 -8.87 -10.92 -3.02
CA HIS A 84 -7.54 -11.46 -2.81
C HIS A 84 -6.54 -10.30 -2.59
N PRO A 85 -5.70 -10.33 -1.55
CA PRO A 85 -4.86 -9.18 -1.18
C PRO A 85 -3.84 -8.78 -2.25
N ILE A 86 -3.40 -9.73 -3.08
CA ILE A 86 -2.55 -9.44 -4.23
C ILE A 86 -3.32 -8.63 -5.28
N ASP A 87 -4.60 -8.93 -5.53
CA ASP A 87 -5.40 -8.21 -6.52
C ASP A 87 -5.73 -6.79 -6.03
N LEU A 88 -6.06 -6.65 -4.75
CA LEU A 88 -6.26 -5.35 -4.10
C LEU A 88 -5.00 -4.47 -4.19
N THR A 89 -3.82 -5.05 -3.92
CA THR A 89 -2.55 -4.33 -4.03
C THR A 89 -2.17 -4.07 -5.49
N ARG A 90 -2.48 -4.99 -6.42
CA ARG A 90 -2.24 -4.79 -7.86
C ARG A 90 -3.04 -3.61 -8.39
N ARG A 91 -4.23 -3.36 -7.86
CA ARG A 91 -4.99 -2.15 -8.16
C ARG A 91 -4.27 -0.87 -7.72
N GLN A 92 -3.57 -0.88 -6.59
CA GLN A 92 -2.71 0.24 -6.20
C GLN A 92 -1.56 0.44 -7.20
N VAL A 93 -0.92 -0.65 -7.64
CA VAL A 93 0.15 -0.63 -8.66
C VAL A 93 -0.36 -0.10 -10.00
N ALA A 94 -1.55 -0.52 -10.43
CA ALA A 94 -2.17 -0.05 -11.66
C ALA A 94 -2.36 1.47 -11.67
N ASN A 95 -2.75 2.05 -10.53
CA ASN A 95 -2.86 3.49 -10.36
C ASN A 95 -1.52 4.22 -10.31
N CYS A 96 -0.41 3.51 -10.09
CA CYS A 96 0.95 4.02 -10.26
C CYS A 96 1.44 3.93 -11.72
N TYR A 97 0.56 4.18 -12.69
CA TYR A 97 0.80 3.95 -14.13
C TYR A 97 1.33 2.54 -14.42
N MET A 98 0.61 1.53 -13.93
CA MET A 98 0.98 0.11 -14.09
C MET A 98 2.37 -0.22 -13.53
N GLY A 99 2.75 0.44 -12.43
CA GLY A 99 4.05 0.25 -11.78
C GLY A 99 5.21 1.03 -12.42
N ARG A 100 4.95 1.90 -13.40
CA ARG A 100 6.00 2.77 -13.95
C ARG A 100 6.60 3.70 -12.89
N ALA A 101 5.77 4.21 -12.00
CA ALA A 101 6.23 4.77 -10.73
C ALA A 101 6.21 3.66 -9.67
N GLY A 102 7.29 3.52 -8.93
CA GLY A 102 7.44 2.41 -7.98
C GLY A 102 6.41 2.52 -6.86
N LEU A 103 5.70 1.43 -6.54
CA LEU A 103 4.83 1.38 -5.37
C LEU A 103 5.53 0.65 -4.23
N ILE A 104 5.78 1.35 -3.12
CA ILE A 104 6.20 0.74 -1.87
C ILE A 104 5.06 0.73 -0.86
N ASN A 105 4.80 -0.42 -0.24
CA ASN A 105 3.83 -0.47 0.86
C ASN A 105 4.50 -0.13 2.21
N SER A 106 3.72 0.30 3.19
CA SER A 106 4.19 0.41 4.58
C SER A 106 3.93 -0.87 5.37
N GLY A 107 4.87 -1.25 6.24
CA GLY A 107 4.77 -2.46 7.06
C GLY A 107 3.73 -2.41 8.20
N GLY A 108 2.95 -1.33 8.33
CA GLY A 108 1.95 -1.16 9.38
C GLY A 108 2.52 -0.80 10.76
N ALA A 109 1.65 -0.75 11.78
CA ALA A 109 2.03 -0.46 13.16
C ALA A 109 2.66 -1.71 13.82
N SER A 110 3.65 -1.50 14.70
CA SER A 110 4.24 -2.55 15.54
C SER A 110 3.17 -3.10 16.48
N VAL A 111 2.93 -4.41 16.42
CA VAL A 111 2.01 -5.14 17.30
C VAL A 111 2.74 -6.19 18.16
N GLY A 112 4.07 -6.25 18.07
CA GLY A 112 4.91 -7.15 18.85
C GLY A 112 5.23 -8.44 18.12
N HIS A 113 4.85 -9.58 18.70
CA HIS A 113 5.35 -10.92 18.34
C HIS A 113 5.23 -11.27 16.84
N ASP A 114 4.17 -10.81 16.17
CA ASP A 114 3.91 -11.20 14.78
C ASP A 114 4.47 -10.21 13.74
N ASP A 115 5.24 -9.21 14.16
CA ASP A 115 5.69 -8.15 13.26
C ASP A 115 6.55 -8.64 12.11
N LEU A 116 7.41 -9.64 12.35
CA LEU A 116 8.24 -10.24 11.31
C LEU A 116 7.37 -10.92 10.24
N ALA A 117 6.44 -11.79 10.67
CA ALA A 117 5.53 -12.49 9.77
C ALA A 117 4.65 -11.52 8.98
N GLN A 118 4.15 -10.45 9.62
CA GLN A 118 3.35 -9.43 8.95
C GLN A 118 4.18 -8.61 7.94
N ALA A 119 5.43 -8.26 8.26
CA ALA A 119 6.32 -7.58 7.33
C ALA A 119 6.62 -8.44 6.11
N VAL A 120 6.99 -9.71 6.31
CA VAL A 120 7.24 -10.67 5.23
C VAL A 120 5.99 -10.87 4.38
N ARG A 121 4.82 -11.10 4.99
CA ARG A 121 3.54 -11.23 4.27
C ARG A 121 3.25 -10.00 3.41
N THR A 122 3.42 -8.80 3.97
CA THR A 122 3.18 -7.54 3.27
C THR A 122 4.13 -7.39 2.08
N ALA A 123 5.42 -7.68 2.26
CA ALA A 123 6.42 -7.66 1.20
C ALA A 123 6.10 -8.66 0.08
N VAL A 124 5.70 -9.89 0.42
CA VAL A 124 5.32 -10.92 -0.56
C VAL A 124 4.11 -10.44 -1.37
N ILE A 125 3.08 -9.92 -0.72
CA ILE A 125 1.88 -9.41 -1.41
C ILE A 125 2.25 -8.27 -2.35
N ASN A 126 3.05 -7.31 -1.89
CA ASN A 126 3.49 -6.17 -2.71
C ASN A 126 4.30 -6.63 -3.92
N LYS A 127 5.32 -7.48 -3.73
CA LYS A 127 6.13 -8.01 -4.83
C LYS A 127 5.28 -8.78 -5.85
N ARG A 128 4.42 -9.69 -5.37
CA ARG A 128 3.54 -10.48 -6.25
C ARG A 128 2.51 -9.63 -7.00
N ALA A 129 2.13 -8.47 -6.45
CA ALA A 129 1.26 -7.51 -7.11
C ALA A 129 1.98 -6.64 -8.16
N GLY A 130 3.32 -6.70 -8.24
CA GLY A 130 4.15 -5.86 -9.10
C GLY A 130 4.65 -4.58 -8.45
N GLY A 131 4.56 -4.47 -7.12
CA GLY A 131 5.18 -3.40 -6.34
C GLY A 131 6.69 -3.61 -6.16
N THR A 132 7.38 -2.58 -5.67
CA THR A 132 8.84 -2.49 -5.71
C THR A 132 9.50 -2.46 -4.34
N GLY A 133 8.74 -2.52 -3.24
CA GLY A 133 9.34 -2.44 -1.92
C GLY A 133 8.38 -2.39 -0.74
N LEU A 134 8.96 -2.50 0.45
CA LEU A 134 8.31 -2.30 1.73
C LEU A 134 9.13 -1.32 2.56
N ILE A 135 8.49 -0.27 3.07
CA ILE A 135 9.11 0.63 4.06
C ILE A 135 8.66 0.25 5.48
N THR A 136 9.64 0.04 6.36
CA THR A 136 9.44 -0.32 7.76
C THR A 136 10.20 0.65 8.66
N GLY A 137 9.45 1.36 9.53
CA GLY A 137 10.00 2.28 10.52
C GLY A 137 9.89 1.68 11.92
N ARG A 138 8.78 1.99 12.61
CA ARG A 138 8.53 1.51 14.00
C ARG A 138 8.73 0.01 14.18
N LYS A 139 8.35 -0.81 13.19
CA LYS A 139 8.59 -2.25 13.25
C LYS A 139 10.07 -2.57 13.37
N ALA A 140 10.93 -2.08 12.49
CA ALA A 140 12.37 -2.34 12.60
C ALA A 140 13.04 -1.67 13.82
N PHE A 141 12.65 -0.45 14.17
CA PHE A 141 13.44 0.39 15.10
C PHE A 141 12.93 0.48 16.54
N GLN A 142 11.74 -0.04 16.87
CA GLN A 142 11.21 -0.08 18.25
C GLN A 142 11.35 -1.47 18.91
N ARG A 143 12.44 -2.18 18.60
CA ARG A 143 12.81 -3.48 19.15
C ARG A 143 14.33 -3.56 19.33
N PRO A 144 14.89 -4.59 20.01
CA PRO A 144 16.33 -4.80 20.07
C PRO A 144 16.98 -4.78 18.67
N THR A 145 18.11 -4.09 18.53
CA THR A 145 18.80 -3.91 17.24
C THR A 145 18.97 -5.20 16.43
N PRO A 146 19.38 -6.34 17.03
CA PRO A 146 19.51 -7.59 16.27
C PRO A 146 18.20 -8.05 15.61
N GLU A 147 17.07 -7.94 16.32
CA GLU A 147 15.75 -8.30 15.79
C GLU A 147 15.29 -7.32 14.69
N GLY A 148 15.65 -6.04 14.81
CA GLY A 148 15.39 -5.03 13.79
C GLY A 148 16.13 -5.32 12.48
N ILE A 149 17.40 -5.72 12.59
CA ILE A 149 18.23 -6.15 11.45
C ILE A 149 17.63 -7.40 10.80
N GLU A 150 17.26 -8.40 11.60
CA GLU A 150 16.62 -9.62 11.09
C GLU A 150 15.35 -9.31 10.29
N LEU A 151 14.49 -8.42 10.80
CA LEU A 151 13.29 -8.00 10.09
C LEU A 151 13.60 -7.32 8.76
N LEU A 152 14.61 -6.45 8.72
CA LEU A 152 15.01 -5.77 7.47
C LEU A 152 15.59 -6.76 6.45
N HIS A 153 16.42 -7.70 6.88
CA HIS A 153 16.96 -8.75 6.01
C HIS A 153 15.85 -9.66 5.47
N ALA A 154 14.92 -10.10 6.31
CA ALA A 154 13.81 -10.94 5.85
C ALA A 154 12.94 -10.26 4.77
N VAL A 155 12.75 -8.93 4.87
CA VAL A 155 12.07 -8.16 3.82
C VAL A 155 12.92 -8.09 2.56
N GLN A 156 14.23 -7.86 2.67
CA GLN A 156 15.13 -7.83 1.52
C GLN A 156 15.17 -9.18 0.80
N ASP A 157 15.22 -10.28 1.56
CA ASP A 157 15.20 -11.65 1.02
C ASP A 157 13.96 -11.90 0.17
N VAL A 158 12.78 -11.40 0.57
CA VAL A 158 11.57 -11.49 -0.26
C VAL A 158 11.77 -10.84 -1.63
N TYR A 159 12.41 -9.66 -1.70
CA TYR A 159 12.64 -8.97 -2.97
C TYR A 159 13.78 -9.58 -3.79
N LEU A 160 14.76 -10.22 -3.15
CA LEU A 160 15.85 -10.95 -3.80
C LEU A 160 15.46 -12.38 -4.25
N ASP A 161 14.40 -12.96 -3.70
CA ASP A 161 13.97 -14.32 -4.03
C ASP A 161 13.24 -14.38 -5.38
N ASP A 162 13.93 -14.88 -6.40
CA ASP A 162 13.41 -15.02 -7.77
C ASP A 162 12.20 -15.99 -7.88
N SER A 163 11.96 -16.85 -6.89
CA SER A 163 10.80 -17.74 -6.88
C SER A 163 9.49 -17.00 -6.58
N ILE A 164 9.58 -15.81 -6.00
CA ILE A 164 8.43 -14.95 -5.70
C ILE A 164 8.15 -14.07 -6.92
N THR A 165 7.46 -14.62 -7.91
CA THR A 165 7.11 -13.92 -9.15
C THR A 165 5.87 -13.05 -9.01
N ILE A 166 5.69 -12.13 -9.96
CA ILE A 166 4.40 -11.47 -10.17
C ILE A 166 3.35 -12.55 -10.46
N ALA A 167 2.18 -12.44 -9.81
CA ALA A 167 1.06 -13.38 -9.95
C ALA A 167 0.09 -12.98 -11.05
#